data_AF-A0A1X7M9C4-F1
#
_entry.id   AF-A0A1X7M9C4-F1
#
_cell.length_a   1.000
_cell.length_b   1.000
_cell.length_c   1.000
_cell.angle_alpha   90.00
_cell.angle_beta   90.00
_cell.angle_gamma   90.00
#
_symmetry.space_group_name_H-M   'P 1'
#
loop_
_entity.id
_entity.type
_entity.pdbx_description
1 polymer ?
#
loop_
_entity_poly.entity_id
_entity_poly.type
_entity_poly.pdbx_seq_one_letter_code
_entity_poly.pdbx_strand_id
1 'polypeptide(L)'
;MFSTHKSVHILHPYLSSYVRKMIKVTEGAEGIQIYYKEHYARSVFSRAVALQNAYDTLNLSIEYLDRDDFASSSFDFEKHYQYHLEHFYLSVFGIIDRCYLLVGTSIMLTDSEIDKLGSVRTIESRLGQLESCSKILDALRILKLNQENLRATRNAIAHKNGFTNDHIEALEFFSIASDFQSKFPDEFKLDEAEEIIRNGLKKKTKKEIDLIHTTLKSDVENVFHNLEFLYNGIGEIEMMNKVRFEY
;
A
#
# COMPACT_ATOMS: atom_id res chain seq x y z
N MET A 1 -11.56 -4.45 -4.97
CA MET A 1 -11.10 -5.68 -4.29
C MET A 1 -11.17 -5.52 -2.76
N PHE A 2 -10.37 -4.63 -2.16
CA PHE A 2 -10.35 -4.38 -0.72
C PHE A 2 -11.48 -3.46 -0.25
N SER A 3 -11.81 -2.43 -1.03
CA SER A 3 -12.97 -1.55 -0.80
C SER A 3 -14.32 -2.27 -0.90
N THR A 4 -14.32 -3.46 -1.49
CA THR A 4 -15.49 -4.33 -1.71
C THR A 4 -15.34 -5.66 -0.96
N HIS A 5 -14.47 -5.72 0.05
CA HIS A 5 -14.23 -6.94 0.80
C HIS A 5 -15.47 -7.30 1.63
N LYS A 6 -15.84 -8.58 1.68
CA LYS A 6 -17.07 -9.04 2.34
C LYS A 6 -17.16 -8.60 3.81
N SER A 7 -16.05 -8.65 4.53
CA SER A 7 -16.00 -8.26 5.95
C SER A 7 -16.36 -6.78 6.16
N VAL A 8 -16.07 -5.85 5.22
CA VAL A 8 -16.50 -4.45 5.37
C VAL A 8 -17.95 -4.22 4.96
N HIS A 9 -18.57 -5.11 4.20
CA HIS A 9 -19.97 -4.98 3.79
C HIS A 9 -20.95 -5.00 4.98
N ILE A 10 -20.56 -5.59 6.10
CA ILE A 10 -21.31 -5.52 7.37
C ILE A 10 -21.60 -4.06 7.77
N LEU A 11 -20.71 -3.14 7.42
CA LEU A 11 -20.82 -1.72 7.72
C LEU A 11 -21.61 -0.92 6.67
N HIS A 12 -22.04 -1.52 5.55
CA HIS A 12 -22.75 -0.84 4.46
C HIS A 12 -24.01 -0.08 4.89
N PRO A 13 -24.88 -0.61 5.77
CA PRO A 13 -26.07 0.13 6.19
C PRO A 13 -25.71 1.47 6.85
N TYR A 14 -24.66 1.48 7.68
CA TYR A 14 -24.20 2.68 8.37
C TYR A 14 -23.49 3.66 7.43
N LEU A 15 -22.68 3.15 6.49
CA LEU A 15 -22.08 3.99 5.45
C LEU A 15 -23.16 4.63 4.58
N SER A 16 -24.16 3.86 4.16
CA SER A 16 -25.26 4.35 3.32
C SER A 16 -26.06 5.45 4.03
N SER A 17 -26.32 5.26 5.33
CA SER A 17 -26.95 6.28 6.17
C SER A 17 -26.08 7.54 6.26
N TYR A 18 -24.78 7.38 6.54
CA TYR A 18 -23.82 8.50 6.56
C TYR A 18 -23.85 9.31 5.26
N VAL A 19 -23.70 8.66 4.11
CA VAL A 19 -23.66 9.32 2.80
C VAL A 19 -24.96 10.06 2.51
N ARG A 20 -26.12 9.45 2.75
CA ARG A 20 -27.42 10.12 2.56
C ARG A 20 -27.58 11.36 3.43
N LYS A 21 -27.12 11.29 4.68
CA LYS A 21 -27.14 12.44 5.60
C LYS A 21 -26.22 13.55 5.12
N MET A 22 -25.00 13.21 4.69
CA MET A 22 -24.06 14.20 4.17
C MET A 22 -24.55 14.86 2.88
N ILE A 23 -25.25 14.14 2.00
CA ILE A 23 -25.90 14.74 0.82
C ILE A 23 -26.91 15.81 1.25
N LYS A 24 -27.77 15.54 2.24
CA LYS A 24 -28.71 16.53 2.76
C LYS A 24 -28.01 17.76 3.36
N VAL A 25 -26.91 17.55 4.09
CA VAL A 25 -26.08 18.65 4.61
C VAL A 25 -25.54 19.50 3.46
N THR A 26 -25.05 18.88 2.39
CA THR A 26 -24.57 19.63 1.21
C THR A 26 -25.69 20.35 0.45
N GLU A 27 -26.94 19.92 0.60
CA GLU A 27 -28.14 20.59 0.07
C GLU A 27 -28.67 21.69 1.01
N GLY A 28 -28.03 21.92 2.17
CA GLY A 28 -28.37 22.98 3.12
C GLY A 28 -29.32 22.56 4.25
N ALA A 29 -29.52 21.26 4.48
CA ALA A 29 -30.30 20.79 5.62
C ALA A 29 -29.52 20.98 6.94
N GLU A 30 -30.20 21.51 7.95
CA GLU A 30 -29.71 21.71 9.32
C GLU A 30 -30.30 20.68 10.29
N GLY A 31 -29.66 20.53 11.46
CA GLY A 31 -30.04 19.57 12.51
C GLY A 31 -29.73 18.12 12.15
N ILE A 32 -28.84 17.88 11.17
CA ILE A 32 -28.53 16.52 10.70
C ILE A 32 -27.53 15.87 11.66
N GLN A 33 -28.02 14.90 12.43
CA GLN A 33 -27.21 14.16 13.39
C GLN A 33 -26.48 12.98 12.75
N ILE A 34 -25.16 12.96 12.89
CA ILE A 34 -24.29 11.83 12.52
C ILE A 34 -23.94 11.05 13.79
N TYR A 35 -24.26 9.76 13.80
CA TYR A 35 -23.94 8.86 14.92
C TYR A 35 -22.52 8.30 14.82
N TYR A 36 -21.96 7.87 15.96
CA TYR A 36 -20.63 7.26 16.01
C TYR A 36 -20.46 6.08 15.05
N LYS A 37 -21.45 5.18 14.95
CA LYS A 37 -21.41 4.05 14.00
C LYS A 37 -21.33 4.46 12.53
N GLU A 38 -22.01 5.55 12.17
CA GLU A 38 -22.03 6.08 10.80
C GLU A 38 -20.65 6.65 10.44
N HIS A 39 -20.08 7.44 11.35
CA HIS A 39 -18.73 7.95 11.17
C HIS A 39 -17.68 6.83 11.19
N TYR A 40 -17.81 5.85 12.09
CA TYR A 40 -16.90 4.69 12.15
C TYR A 40 -16.91 3.92 10.83
N ALA A 41 -18.11 3.60 10.30
CA ALA A 41 -18.24 2.94 9.02
C ALA A 41 -17.57 3.75 7.90
N ARG A 42 -17.81 5.07 7.84
CA ARG A 42 -17.13 5.95 6.88
C ARG A 42 -15.61 5.90 7.02
N SER A 43 -15.07 5.94 8.24
CA SER A 43 -13.63 5.89 8.47
C SER A 43 -13.01 4.57 8.02
N VAL A 44 -13.61 3.43 8.38
CA VAL A 44 -13.15 2.10 7.95
C VAL A 44 -13.17 1.99 6.42
N PHE A 45 -14.27 2.39 5.78
CA PHE A 45 -14.38 2.38 4.32
C PHE A 45 -13.34 3.30 3.66
N SER A 46 -13.10 4.49 4.21
CA SER A 46 -12.07 5.39 3.69
C SER A 46 -10.68 4.75 3.73
N ARG A 47 -10.34 4.01 4.80
CA ARG A 47 -9.06 3.29 4.89
C ARG A 47 -9.01 2.10 3.91
N ALA A 48 -10.10 1.37 3.73
CA ALA A 48 -10.19 0.28 2.75
C ALA A 48 -10.06 0.78 1.30
N VAL A 49 -10.63 1.95 0.97
CA VAL A 49 -10.45 2.61 -0.33
C VAL A 49 -9.01 3.09 -0.51
N ALA A 50 -8.41 3.71 0.51
CA ALA A 50 -7.01 4.13 0.43
C ALA A 50 -6.06 2.95 0.18
N LEU A 51 -6.35 1.78 0.78
CA LEU A 51 -5.64 0.54 0.56
C LEU A 51 -5.85 -0.02 -0.86
N GLN A 52 -7.08 0.01 -1.38
CA GLN A 52 -7.37 -0.34 -2.77
C GLN A 52 -6.55 0.52 -3.74
N ASN A 53 -6.57 1.85 -3.55
CA ASN A 53 -5.84 2.76 -4.42
C ASN A 53 -4.32 2.47 -4.41
N ALA A 54 -3.75 2.15 -3.24
CA ALA A 54 -2.33 1.80 -3.15
C ALA A 54 -2.01 0.48 -3.88
N TYR A 55 -2.93 -0.49 -3.82
CA TYR A 55 -2.80 -1.73 -4.57
C TYR A 55 -2.93 -1.52 -6.08
N ASP A 56 -3.83 -0.64 -6.52
CA ASP A 56 -3.96 -0.28 -7.94
C ASP A 56 -2.70 0.44 -8.45
N THR A 57 -2.10 1.33 -7.65
CA THR A 57 -0.80 1.94 -7.96
C THR A 57 0.32 0.91 -8.05
N LEU A 58 0.36 -0.08 -7.15
CA LEU A 58 1.31 -1.18 -7.24
C LEU A 58 1.15 -1.95 -8.57
N ASN A 59 -0.08 -2.34 -8.92
CA ASN A 59 -0.33 -3.07 -10.16
C ASN A 59 0.04 -2.23 -11.39
N LEU A 60 -0.20 -0.93 -11.36
CA LEU A 60 0.23 -0.03 -12.43
C LEU A 60 1.75 -0.01 -12.58
N SER A 61 2.50 0.07 -11.46
CA SER A 61 3.97 0.00 -11.52
C SER A 61 4.48 -1.32 -12.09
N ILE A 62 3.81 -2.42 -11.78
CA ILE A 62 4.13 -3.76 -12.28
C ILE A 62 3.85 -3.85 -13.79
N GLU A 63 2.71 -3.32 -14.25
CA GLU A 63 2.38 -3.26 -15.67
C GLU A 63 3.48 -2.54 -16.47
N TYR A 64 3.99 -1.42 -15.96
CA TYR A 64 5.06 -0.68 -16.63
C TYR A 64 6.43 -1.39 -16.54
N LEU A 65 6.73 -2.10 -15.45
CA LEU A 65 7.97 -2.89 -15.32
C LEU A 65 8.01 -4.10 -16.25
N ASP A 66 6.85 -4.62 -16.64
CA ASP A 66 6.71 -5.71 -17.62
C ASP A 66 6.84 -5.22 -19.08
N ARG A 67 6.97 -3.90 -19.34
CA ARG A 67 7.12 -3.36 -20.70
C ARG A 67 8.54 -3.51 -21.23
N ASP A 68 8.64 -3.76 -22.53
CA ASP A 68 9.92 -3.82 -23.24
C ASP A 68 10.42 -2.45 -23.71
N ASP A 69 9.50 -1.51 -23.97
CA ASP A 69 9.79 -0.15 -24.37
C ASP A 69 8.81 0.88 -23.75
N PHE A 70 9.17 2.15 -23.89
CA PHE A 70 8.35 3.30 -23.50
C PHE A 70 8.21 4.23 -24.71
N ALA A 71 7.54 3.72 -25.75
CA ALA A 71 7.36 4.45 -27.01
C ALA A 71 6.84 5.88 -26.77
N SER A 72 7.33 6.84 -27.57
CA SER A 72 6.98 8.28 -27.52
C SER A 72 7.44 9.07 -26.29
N SER A 73 8.27 8.51 -25.41
CA SER A 73 8.84 9.27 -24.30
C SER A 73 10.11 10.05 -24.68
N SER A 74 10.33 11.19 -24.02
CA SER A 74 11.59 11.95 -24.04
C SER A 74 12.66 11.39 -23.10
N PHE A 75 12.35 10.35 -22.32
CA PHE A 75 13.26 9.72 -21.38
C PHE A 75 13.64 8.32 -21.84
N ASP A 76 14.88 7.95 -21.55
CA ASP A 76 15.44 6.64 -21.86
C ASP A 76 14.77 5.55 -21.00
N PHE A 77 14.87 4.30 -21.47
CA PHE A 77 14.28 3.15 -20.78
C PHE A 77 14.75 3.05 -19.33
N GLU A 78 16.02 3.33 -19.04
CA GLU A 78 16.63 3.21 -17.72
C GLU A 78 15.93 4.12 -16.70
N LYS A 79 15.62 5.35 -17.12
CA LYS A 79 14.93 6.34 -16.26
C LYS A 79 13.49 5.93 -15.98
N HIS A 80 12.78 5.41 -16.99
CA HIS A 80 11.44 4.85 -16.79
C HIS A 80 11.46 3.64 -15.88
N TYR A 81 12.35 2.70 -16.16
CA TYR A 81 12.47 1.47 -15.40
C TYR A 81 12.81 1.77 -13.95
N GLN A 82 13.77 2.65 -13.69
CA GLN A 82 14.10 3.13 -12.36
C GLN A 82 12.89 3.75 -11.67
N TYR A 83 12.20 4.68 -12.33
CA TYR A 83 11.03 5.36 -11.78
C TYR A 83 9.95 4.37 -11.35
N HIS A 84 9.61 3.41 -12.22
CA HIS A 84 8.59 2.40 -11.92
C HIS A 84 9.05 1.39 -10.87
N LEU A 85 10.34 1.04 -10.85
CA LEU A 85 10.92 0.17 -9.84
C LEU A 85 10.87 0.82 -8.45
N GLU A 86 11.23 2.11 -8.35
CA GLU A 86 11.11 2.87 -7.11
C GLU A 86 9.65 2.93 -6.63
N HIS A 87 8.71 3.21 -7.55
CA HIS A 87 7.28 3.22 -7.24
C HIS A 87 6.75 1.87 -6.81
N PHE A 88 7.22 0.78 -7.41
CA PHE A 88 6.87 -0.59 -7.02
C PHE A 88 7.23 -0.83 -5.55
N TYR A 89 8.50 -0.60 -5.16
CA TYR A 89 8.91 -0.82 -3.77
C TYR A 89 8.19 0.10 -2.79
N LEU A 90 8.05 1.39 -3.12
CA LEU A 90 7.32 2.33 -2.26
C LEU A 90 5.85 1.92 -2.09
N SER A 91 5.21 1.42 -3.14
CA SER A 91 3.82 0.98 -3.10
C SER A 91 3.63 -0.27 -2.24
N VAL A 92 4.53 -1.26 -2.31
CA VAL A 92 4.49 -2.46 -1.45
C VAL A 92 4.46 -2.05 0.03
N PHE A 93 5.40 -1.20 0.48
CA PHE A 93 5.41 -0.77 1.88
C PHE A 93 4.24 0.17 2.22
N GLY A 94 3.81 0.99 1.27
CA GLY A 94 2.63 1.83 1.42
C GLY A 94 1.33 1.05 1.64
N ILE A 95 1.22 -0.18 1.11
CA ILE A 95 0.11 -1.11 1.37
C ILE A 95 0.17 -1.62 2.81
N ILE A 96 1.36 -2.03 3.28
CA ILE A 96 1.56 -2.50 4.66
C ILE A 96 1.15 -1.40 5.65
N ASP A 97 1.63 -0.18 5.46
CA ASP A 97 1.30 0.95 6.34
C ASP A 97 -0.21 1.24 6.36
N ARG A 98 -0.88 1.13 5.21
CA ARG A 98 -2.34 1.29 5.11
C ARG A 98 -3.12 0.16 5.78
N CYS A 99 -2.60 -1.08 5.80
CA CYS A 99 -3.18 -2.16 6.60
C CYS A 99 -3.12 -1.83 8.10
N TYR A 100 -2.01 -1.29 8.59
CA TYR A 100 -1.94 -0.82 9.98
C TYR A 100 -2.95 0.30 10.26
N LEU A 101 -3.08 1.29 9.37
CA LEU A 101 -4.08 2.37 9.53
C LEU A 101 -5.52 1.86 9.50
N LEU A 102 -5.82 0.89 8.64
CA LEU A 102 -7.10 0.19 8.61
C LEU A 102 -7.36 -0.49 9.96
N VAL A 103 -6.43 -1.32 10.43
CA VAL A 103 -6.56 -2.03 11.71
C VAL A 103 -6.72 -1.06 12.87
N GLY A 104 -5.88 -0.01 12.94
CA GLY A 104 -5.96 1.02 13.97
C GLY A 104 -7.32 1.72 14.00
N THR A 105 -7.86 2.03 12.82
CA THR A 105 -9.22 2.58 12.69
C THR A 105 -10.27 1.57 13.15
N SER A 106 -10.12 0.30 12.79
CA SER A 106 -11.08 -0.76 13.11
C SER A 106 -11.17 -1.05 14.61
N ILE A 107 -10.06 -0.93 15.35
CA ILE A 107 -10.02 -1.01 16.81
C ILE A 107 -10.29 0.35 17.50
N MET A 108 -10.81 1.33 16.74
CA MET A 108 -11.27 2.64 17.22
C MET A 108 -10.20 3.55 17.83
N LEU A 109 -8.95 3.43 17.38
CA LEU A 109 -7.95 4.47 17.67
C LEU A 109 -8.29 5.75 16.90
N THR A 110 -8.00 6.89 17.51
CA THR A 110 -8.18 8.20 16.87
C THR A 110 -7.12 8.43 15.79
N ASP A 111 -7.42 9.28 14.81
CA ASP A 111 -6.46 9.69 13.78
C ASP A 111 -5.18 10.26 14.43
N SER A 112 -5.32 10.96 15.56
CA SER A 112 -4.18 11.49 16.32
C SER A 112 -3.27 10.43 16.96
N GLU A 113 -3.77 9.20 17.15
CA GLU A 113 -3.01 8.06 17.65
C GLU A 113 -2.34 7.26 16.51
N ILE A 114 -2.95 7.24 15.32
CA ILE A 114 -2.51 6.37 14.21
C ILE A 114 -1.76 7.11 13.08
N ASP A 115 -1.90 8.42 12.95
CA ASP A 115 -1.23 9.20 11.89
C ASP A 115 0.15 9.77 12.33
N LYS A 116 0.59 9.49 13.57
CA LYS A 116 1.90 9.91 14.08
C LYS A 116 3.01 8.92 13.77
N LEU A 117 4.25 9.41 13.72
CA LEU A 117 5.45 8.58 13.72
C LEU A 117 5.41 7.59 14.91
N GLY A 118 5.59 6.31 14.62
CA GLY A 118 5.53 5.24 15.62
C GLY A 118 4.14 4.61 15.81
N SER A 119 3.13 5.01 15.04
CA SER A 119 1.77 4.46 15.10
C SER A 119 1.69 2.93 15.00
N VAL A 120 2.57 2.31 14.19
CA VAL A 120 2.70 0.85 14.10
C VAL A 120 2.89 0.22 15.50
N ARG A 121 3.79 0.77 16.33
CA ARG A 121 4.03 0.26 17.69
C ARG A 121 2.81 0.47 18.59
N THR A 122 2.14 1.62 18.46
CA THR A 122 0.91 1.92 19.21
C THR A 122 -0.19 0.90 18.88
N ILE A 123 -0.38 0.60 17.59
CA ILE A 123 -1.37 -0.37 17.11
C ILE A 123 -1.00 -1.78 17.61
N GLU A 124 0.24 -2.23 17.43
CA GLU A 124 0.70 -3.53 17.91
C GLU A 124 0.55 -3.68 19.42
N SER A 125 0.91 -2.64 20.18
CA SER A 125 0.75 -2.64 21.64
C SER A 125 -0.72 -2.72 22.05
N ARG A 126 -1.62 -2.01 21.36
CA ARG A 126 -3.05 -2.08 21.66
C ARG A 126 -3.62 -3.46 21.35
N LEU A 127 -3.25 -4.05 20.22
CA LEU A 127 -3.67 -5.40 19.85
C LEU A 127 -3.16 -6.45 20.86
N GLY A 128 -1.92 -6.30 21.34
CA GLY A 128 -1.33 -7.21 22.32
C GLY A 128 -1.97 -7.17 23.71
N GLN A 129 -2.70 -6.10 24.05
CA GLN A 129 -3.46 -5.99 25.30
C GLN A 129 -4.83 -6.67 25.21
N LEU A 130 -5.30 -7.02 24.00
CA LEU A 130 -6.63 -7.56 23.74
C LEU A 130 -6.49 -8.99 23.23
N GLU A 131 -6.79 -9.99 24.06
CA GLU A 131 -6.65 -11.41 23.71
C GLU A 131 -7.43 -11.77 22.42
N SER A 132 -8.62 -11.17 22.25
CA SER A 132 -9.47 -11.31 21.08
C SER A 132 -8.84 -10.80 19.78
N CYS A 133 -7.81 -9.96 19.86
CA CYS A 133 -7.13 -9.34 18.72
C CYS A 133 -5.80 -10.01 18.34
N SER A 134 -5.41 -11.10 19.02
CA SER A 134 -4.17 -11.84 18.75
C SER A 134 -4.02 -12.23 17.27
N LYS A 135 -5.07 -12.75 16.65
CA LYS A 135 -5.04 -13.14 15.23
C LYS A 135 -4.85 -11.96 14.27
N ILE A 136 -5.35 -10.77 14.62
CA ILE A 136 -5.13 -9.55 13.81
C ILE A 136 -3.65 -9.16 13.87
N LEU A 137 -3.04 -9.22 15.06
CA LEU A 137 -1.62 -8.93 15.25
C LEU A 137 -0.75 -9.93 14.48
N ASP A 138 -1.09 -11.21 14.51
CA ASP A 138 -0.38 -12.24 13.76
C ASP A 138 -0.50 -12.02 12.25
N ALA A 139 -1.69 -11.67 11.74
CA ALA A 139 -1.89 -11.34 10.33
C ALA A 139 -1.02 -10.16 9.88
N LEU A 140 -0.93 -9.09 10.67
CA LEU A 140 -0.06 -7.94 10.39
C LEU A 140 1.43 -8.32 10.41
N ARG A 141 1.84 -9.19 11.35
CA ARG A 141 3.22 -9.67 11.44
C ARG A 141 3.62 -10.54 10.26
N ILE A 142 2.73 -11.43 9.81
CA ILE A 142 2.94 -12.26 8.61
C ILE A 142 3.07 -11.36 7.38
N LEU A 143 2.13 -10.43 7.19
CA LEU A 143 2.17 -9.44 6.11
C LEU A 143 3.52 -8.71 6.07
N LYS A 144 4.02 -8.27 7.23
CA LYS A 144 5.31 -7.57 7.31
C LYS A 144 6.50 -8.49 7.05
N LEU A 145 6.49 -9.70 7.62
CA LEU A 145 7.58 -10.67 7.52
C LEU A 145 7.80 -11.13 6.07
N ASN A 146 6.72 -11.37 5.33
CA ASN A 146 6.79 -11.78 3.92
C ASN A 146 7.47 -10.73 3.04
N GLN A 147 7.53 -9.47 3.50
CA GLN A 147 8.11 -8.34 2.77
C GLN A 147 9.45 -7.85 3.37
N GLU A 148 9.98 -8.54 4.39
CA GLU A 148 11.20 -8.13 5.09
C GLU A 148 12.42 -8.13 4.16
N ASN A 149 12.47 -9.08 3.21
CA ASN A 149 13.55 -9.19 2.21
C ASN A 149 13.64 -7.97 1.29
N LEU A 150 12.56 -7.20 1.12
CA LEU A 150 12.53 -5.99 0.28
C LEU A 150 12.86 -4.71 1.07
N ARG A 151 13.02 -4.81 2.40
CA ARG A 151 13.22 -3.66 3.28
C ARG A 151 14.55 -2.97 3.02
N ALA A 152 15.61 -3.74 2.77
CA ALA A 152 16.92 -3.18 2.43
C ALA A 152 16.81 -2.33 1.16
N THR A 153 16.17 -2.86 0.13
CA THR A 153 15.94 -2.18 -1.14
C THR A 153 15.10 -0.91 -0.99
N ARG A 154 14.01 -0.97 -0.22
CA ARG A 154 13.20 0.22 0.07
C ARG A 154 13.98 1.29 0.84
N ASN A 155 14.81 0.90 1.79
CA ASN A 155 15.62 1.87 2.55
C ASN A 155 16.67 2.55 1.65
N ALA A 156 17.29 1.80 0.74
CA ALA A 156 18.19 2.36 -0.27
C ALA A 156 17.49 3.45 -1.11
N ILE A 157 16.28 3.15 -1.60
CA ILE A 157 15.47 4.09 -2.40
C ILE A 157 15.07 5.33 -1.57
N ALA A 158 14.55 5.12 -0.36
CA ALA A 158 14.06 6.21 0.49
C ALA A 158 15.16 7.19 0.94
N HIS A 159 16.38 6.71 1.11
CA HIS A 159 17.50 7.53 1.57
C HIS A 159 18.27 8.24 0.45
N LYS A 160 17.93 8.05 -0.84
CA LYS A 160 18.66 8.60 -1.99
C LYS A 160 20.20 8.46 -1.86
N ASN A 161 20.66 7.45 -1.13
CA ASN A 161 22.08 7.09 -1.12
C ASN A 161 22.29 6.25 -2.37
N GLY A 162 22.74 6.90 -3.44
CA GLY A 162 22.71 6.39 -4.82
C GLY A 162 23.56 5.16 -5.15
N PHE A 163 23.81 4.20 -4.24
CA PHE A 163 24.73 3.09 -4.53
C PHE A 163 24.49 1.83 -3.66
N THR A 164 23.25 1.36 -3.44
CA THR A 164 23.08 0.11 -2.66
C THR A 164 21.98 -0.85 -3.13
N ASN A 165 21.49 -0.70 -4.36
CA ASN A 165 20.62 -1.71 -4.96
C ASN A 165 21.23 -2.14 -6.29
N ASP A 166 21.58 -3.42 -6.42
CA ASP A 166 22.14 -3.96 -7.67
C ASP A 166 21.30 -3.59 -8.91
N HIS A 167 19.98 -3.40 -8.75
CA HIS A 167 19.12 -2.94 -9.84
C HIS A 167 19.40 -1.49 -10.25
N ILE A 168 19.58 -0.59 -9.29
CA ILE A 168 19.86 0.83 -9.53
C ILE A 168 21.30 0.99 -10.04
N GLU A 169 22.24 0.26 -9.44
CA GLU A 169 23.64 0.25 -9.90
C GLU A 169 23.73 -0.22 -11.35
N ALA A 170 23.04 -1.30 -11.73
CA ALA A 170 22.99 -1.77 -13.11
C ALA A 170 22.45 -0.70 -14.09
N LEU A 171 21.43 0.06 -13.67
CA LEU A 171 20.86 1.15 -14.47
C LEU A 171 21.79 2.36 -14.57
N GLU A 172 22.52 2.69 -13.50
CA GLU A 172 23.53 3.76 -13.51
C GLU A 172 24.74 3.39 -14.38
N PHE A 173 25.21 2.14 -14.29
CA PHE A 173 26.26 1.63 -15.18
C PHE A 173 25.88 1.79 -16.65
N PHE A 174 24.61 1.58 -17.01
CA PHE A 174 24.14 1.84 -18.38
C PHE A 174 24.16 3.29 -18.77
N SER A 175 23.61 4.18 -17.94
CA SER A 175 23.61 5.61 -18.23
C SER A 175 25.04 6.10 -18.45
N ILE A 176 25.99 5.66 -17.61
CA ILE A 176 27.41 5.99 -17.74
C ILE A 176 28.00 5.37 -19.02
N ALA A 177 27.75 4.09 -19.29
CA ALA A 177 28.31 3.41 -20.47
C ALA A 177 27.83 4.04 -21.78
N SER A 178 26.56 4.46 -21.84
CA SER A 178 25.99 5.20 -22.98
C SER A 178 26.70 6.54 -23.18
N ASP A 179 26.87 7.33 -22.11
CA ASP A 179 27.54 8.64 -22.17
C ASP A 179 29.02 8.55 -22.60
N PHE A 180 29.67 7.41 -22.36
CA PHE A 180 31.08 7.17 -22.71
C PHE A 180 31.28 6.19 -23.88
N GLN A 181 30.25 5.91 -24.68
CA GLN A 181 30.32 4.94 -25.79
C GLN A 181 31.55 5.14 -26.69
N SER A 182 31.86 6.40 -27.03
CA SER A 182 33.00 6.79 -27.87
C SER A 182 34.39 6.47 -27.30
N LYS A 183 34.49 6.06 -26.03
CA LYS A 183 35.75 5.72 -25.35
C LYS A 183 35.99 4.22 -25.23
N PHE A 184 35.01 3.38 -25.59
CA PHE A 184 35.22 1.93 -25.59
C PHE A 184 35.94 1.47 -26.85
N PRO A 185 36.72 0.38 -26.80
CA PRO A 185 37.34 -0.22 -27.99
C PRO A 185 36.26 -0.62 -29.01
N ASP A 186 36.57 -0.55 -30.31
CA ASP A 186 35.63 -0.90 -31.41
C ASP A 186 35.09 -2.34 -31.31
N GLU A 187 35.81 -3.23 -30.64
CA GLU A 187 35.45 -4.63 -30.40
C GLU A 187 34.40 -4.79 -29.28
N PHE A 188 34.20 -3.75 -28.46
CA PHE A 188 33.23 -3.76 -27.37
C PHE A 188 31.83 -3.43 -27.90
N LYS A 189 30.97 -4.44 -27.91
CA LYS A 189 29.59 -4.30 -28.35
C LYS A 189 28.70 -3.84 -27.20
N LEU A 190 28.57 -2.52 -27.06
CA LEU A 190 27.75 -1.90 -26.02
C LEU A 190 26.30 -2.40 -26.06
N ASP A 191 25.70 -2.52 -27.25
CA ASP A 191 24.32 -2.99 -27.43
C ASP A 191 24.09 -4.40 -26.88
N GLU A 192 25.06 -5.32 -27.04
CA GLU A 192 24.97 -6.69 -26.48
C GLU A 192 25.06 -6.67 -24.95
N ALA A 193 25.93 -5.82 -24.38
CA ALA A 193 26.03 -5.64 -22.94
C ALA A 193 24.75 -5.02 -22.36
N GLU A 194 24.13 -4.08 -23.09
CA GLU A 194 22.84 -3.47 -22.78
C GLU A 194 21.72 -4.50 -22.69
N GLU A 195 21.61 -5.35 -23.69
CA GLU A 195 20.60 -6.39 -23.71
C GLU A 195 20.76 -7.38 -22.55
N ILE A 196 22.00 -7.82 -22.27
CA ILE A 196 22.31 -8.76 -21.18
C ILE A 196 21.87 -8.21 -19.81
N ILE A 197 22.26 -6.98 -19.50
CA ILE A 197 21.98 -6.39 -18.19
C ILE A 197 20.47 -6.06 -18.09
N ARG A 198 19.80 -5.59 -19.16
CA ARG A 198 18.34 -5.37 -19.17
C ARG A 198 17.57 -6.67 -18.90
N ASN A 199 17.96 -7.76 -19.55
CA ASN A 199 17.37 -9.08 -19.34
C ASN A 199 17.61 -9.61 -17.92
N GLY A 200 18.82 -9.39 -17.39
CA GLY A 200 19.16 -9.74 -16.00
C GLY A 200 18.30 -8.99 -14.98
N LEU A 201 18.14 -7.68 -15.17
CA LEU A 201 17.29 -6.81 -14.36
C LEU A 201 15.83 -7.25 -14.39
N LYS A 202 15.23 -7.38 -15.58
CA LYS A 202 13.85 -7.88 -15.74
C LYS A 202 13.62 -9.21 -15.07
N LYS A 203 14.56 -10.16 -15.21
CA LYS A 203 14.46 -11.49 -14.58
C LYS A 203 14.48 -11.42 -13.05
N LYS A 204 15.30 -10.54 -12.46
CA LYS A 204 15.38 -10.37 -11.01
C LYS A 204 14.12 -9.68 -10.48
N THR A 205 13.70 -8.58 -11.12
CA THR A 205 12.46 -7.86 -10.80
C THR A 205 11.23 -8.76 -10.93
N LYS A 206 11.15 -9.61 -11.97
CA LYS A 206 10.02 -10.52 -12.16
C LYS A 206 9.85 -11.50 -11.01
N LYS A 207 10.95 -12.06 -10.49
CA LYS A 207 10.90 -12.96 -9.32
C LYS A 207 10.32 -12.27 -8.08
N GLU A 208 10.67 -11.01 -7.87
CA GLU A 208 10.14 -10.21 -6.76
C GLU A 208 8.67 -9.89 -6.97
N ILE A 209 8.28 -9.48 -8.18
CA ILE A 209 6.88 -9.25 -8.56
C ILE A 209 6.03 -10.50 -8.33
N ASP A 210 6.50 -11.68 -8.78
CA ASP A 210 5.76 -12.94 -8.63
C ASP A 210 5.58 -13.30 -7.15
N LEU A 211 6.60 -13.09 -6.32
CA LEU A 211 6.53 -13.27 -4.87
C LEU A 211 5.50 -12.33 -4.24
N ILE A 212 5.51 -11.05 -4.62
CA ILE A 212 4.53 -10.04 -4.17
C ILE A 212 3.12 -10.41 -4.58
N HIS A 213 2.91 -10.74 -5.85
CA HIS A 213 1.60 -11.13 -6.37
C HIS A 213 1.02 -12.33 -5.62
N THR A 214 1.87 -13.31 -5.31
CA THR A 214 1.44 -14.55 -4.64
C THR A 214 1.08 -14.31 -3.17
N THR A 215 1.83 -13.47 -2.46
CA THR A 215 1.72 -13.35 -0.99
C THR A 215 0.89 -12.16 -0.54
N LEU A 216 1.14 -10.97 -1.10
CA LEU A 216 0.63 -9.71 -0.58
C LEU A 216 -0.90 -9.67 -0.56
N LYS A 217 -1.52 -10.12 -1.65
CA LYS A 217 -2.98 -10.17 -1.76
C LYS A 217 -3.60 -11.02 -0.66
N SER A 218 -3.10 -12.25 -0.49
CA SER A 218 -3.58 -13.21 0.51
C SER A 218 -3.35 -12.68 1.93
N ASP A 219 -2.21 -12.05 2.18
CA ASP A 219 -1.89 -11.47 3.49
C ASP A 219 -2.86 -10.34 3.85
N VAL A 220 -3.17 -9.46 2.90
CA VAL A 220 -4.14 -8.38 3.10
C VAL A 220 -5.55 -8.93 3.30
N GLU A 221 -5.98 -9.93 2.53
CA GLU A 221 -7.27 -10.63 2.73
C GLU A 221 -7.35 -11.25 4.12
N ASN A 222 -6.27 -11.85 4.61
CA ASN A 222 -6.20 -12.41 5.97
C ASN A 222 -6.37 -11.33 7.04
N VAL A 223 -5.81 -10.12 6.85
CA VAL A 223 -6.06 -8.98 7.74
C VAL A 223 -7.56 -8.64 7.76
N PHE A 224 -8.20 -8.51 6.61
CA PHE A 224 -9.63 -8.21 6.55
C PHE A 224 -10.50 -9.27 7.22
N HIS A 225 -10.20 -10.55 6.98
CA HIS A 225 -10.94 -11.66 7.58
C HIS A 225 -10.91 -11.60 9.11
N ASN A 226 -9.74 -11.31 9.69
CA ASN A 226 -9.59 -11.21 11.15
C ASN A 226 -10.21 -9.93 11.75
N LEU A 227 -10.56 -8.92 10.94
CA LEU A 227 -11.29 -7.74 11.39
C LEU A 227 -12.81 -7.93 11.43
N GLU A 228 -13.33 -9.00 10.82
CA GLU A 228 -14.77 -9.20 10.63
C GLU A 228 -15.56 -9.25 11.94
N PHE A 229 -15.00 -9.88 12.97
CA PHE A 229 -15.68 -9.97 14.28
C PHE A 229 -15.88 -8.59 14.92
N LEU A 230 -14.94 -7.66 14.74
CA LEU A 230 -15.06 -6.28 15.25
C LEU A 230 -16.23 -5.57 14.58
N TYR A 231 -16.36 -5.74 13.26
CA TYR A 231 -17.43 -5.11 12.48
C TYR A 231 -18.80 -5.65 12.84
N ASN A 232 -18.91 -6.95 13.13
CA ASN A 232 -20.16 -7.55 13.60
C ASN A 232 -20.58 -7.01 14.98
N GLY A 233 -19.63 -6.73 15.87
CA GLY A 233 -19.89 -6.28 17.23
C GLY A 233 -20.30 -4.80 17.37
N ILE A 234 -20.19 -3.98 16.32
CA ILE A 234 -20.35 -2.51 16.49
C ILE A 234 -21.76 -2.09 16.92
N GLY A 235 -22.79 -2.88 16.58
CA GLY A 235 -24.18 -2.59 16.97
C GLY A 235 -24.43 -2.72 18.47
N GLU A 236 -23.58 -3.49 19.15
CA GLU A 236 -23.71 -3.83 20.58
C GLU A 236 -22.99 -2.82 21.49
N ILE A 237 -22.16 -1.94 20.91
CA ILE A 237 -21.39 -0.94 21.66
C ILE A 237 -22.28 0.28 21.93
N GLU A 238 -22.60 0.56 23.20
CA GLU A 238 -23.50 1.65 23.59
C GLU A 238 -23.09 3.01 22.99
N MET A 239 -21.80 3.33 23.03
CA MET A 239 -21.25 4.58 22.48
C MET A 239 -21.57 4.76 20.98
N MET A 240 -21.68 3.68 20.22
CA MET A 240 -21.92 3.72 18.77
C MET A 240 -23.29 4.30 18.39
N ASN A 241 -24.24 4.33 19.34
CA ASN A 241 -25.57 4.90 19.16
C ASN A 241 -25.67 6.37 19.62
N LYS A 242 -24.59 6.98 20.11
CA LYS A 242 -24.54 8.39 20.47
C LYS A 242 -24.31 9.27 19.24
N VAL A 243 -24.82 10.50 19.29
CA VAL A 243 -24.53 11.52 18.27
C VAL A 243 -23.07 11.93 18.40
N ARG A 244 -22.36 11.96 17.28
CA ARG A 244 -20.97 12.40 17.18
C ARG A 244 -20.86 13.83 16.64
N PHE A 245 -21.68 14.16 15.64
CA PHE A 245 -21.74 15.49 15.04
C PHE A 245 -23.20 15.87 14.76
N GLU A 246 -23.48 17.17 14.79
CA GLU A 246 -24.71 17.76 14.32
C GLU A 246 -24.33 18.92 13.39
N TYR A 247 -24.91 18.94 12.20
CA TYR A 247 -24.70 19.95 11.15
C TYR A 247 -25.94 20.81 11.01
#